data_AF-A0A816DLJ6-F1
#
_entry.id   AF-A0A816DLJ6-F1
#
_cell.length_a   1.000
_cell.length_b   1.000
_cell.length_c   1.000
_cell.angle_alpha   90.00
_cell.angle_beta   90.00
_cell.angle_gamma   90.00
#
_symmetry.space_group_name_H-M   'P 1'
#
loop_
_entity.id
_entity.type
_entity.pdbx_description
1 polymer ?
#
loop_
_entity_poly.entity_id
_entity_poly.type
_entity_poly.pdbx_seq_one_letter_code
_entity_poly.pdbx_strand_id
1 'polypeptide(L)' 'MNVISSGIGNIYVTATDEISITLSGIGTVYYAGPLKQQIKTGLGNIVEIPNLLPNQDEQ' A
#
# COMPACT_ATOMS: atom_id res chain seq x y z
N MET A 1 7.25 -3.96 -6.24
CA MET A 1 7.31 -4.15 -4.77
C MET A 1 6.22 -5.13 -4.31
N ASN A 2 6.46 -5.93 -3.27
CA ASN A 2 5.47 -6.86 -2.69
C ASN A 2 5.20 -6.53 -1.21
N VAL A 3 3.93 -6.42 -0.82
CA VAL A 3 3.47 -6.08 0.54
C VAL A 3 2.55 -7.16 1.05
N ILE A 4 2.86 -7.72 2.22
CA ILE A 4 2.07 -8.77 2.88
C ILE A 4 1.71 -8.30 4.29
N SER A 5 0.40 -8.26 4.60
CA SER A 5 -0.11 -7.88 5.93
C SER A 5 -1.14 -8.89 6.44
N SER A 6 -0.89 -9.46 7.62
CA SER A 6 -1.80 -10.41 8.28
C SER A 6 -2.26 -9.94 9.67
N GLY A 7 -1.84 -8.76 10.11
CA GLY A 7 -2.09 -8.24 11.45
C GLY A 7 -3.22 -7.21 11.53
N ILE A 8 -3.27 -6.52 12.67
CA ILE A 8 -4.23 -5.43 12.95
C ILE A 8 -3.66 -4.03 12.61
N GLY A 9 -2.37 -3.97 12.28
CA GLY A 9 -1.63 -2.72 12.11
C GLY A 9 -1.88 -2.04 10.76
N ASN A 10 -1.61 -0.74 10.73
CA ASN A 10 -1.68 0.04 9.50
C ASN A 10 -0.31 0.08 8.81
N ILE A 11 -0.29 -0.10 7.49
CA ILE A 11 0.91 -0.06 6.66
C ILE A 11 0.78 1.10 5.68
N TYR A 12 1.86 1.88 5.53
CA TYR A 12 1.97 2.93 4.52
C TYR A 12 3.10 2.55 3.57
N VAL A 13 2.80 2.51 2.27
CA VAL A 13 3.77 2.12 1.25
C VAL A 13 3.69 3.05 0.04
N THR A 14 4.84 3.48 -0.45
CA THR A 14 4.96 4.22 -1.70
C THR A 14 5.93 3.47 -2.60
N ALA A 15 5.56 3.26 -3.86
CA ALA A 15 6.47 2.72 -4.86
C ALA A 15 6.35 3.52 -6.16
N THR A 16 7.50 3.76 -6.79
CA THR A 16 7.58 4.34 -8.14
C THR A 16 7.17 3.32 -9.20
N ASP A 17 7.46 2.04 -8.96
CA ASP A 17 7.10 0.92 -9.82
C ASP A 17 5.86 0.17 -9.30
N GLU A 18 5.47 -0.87 -10.04
CA GLU A 18 4.34 -1.74 -9.73
C GLU A 18 4.33 -2.31 -8.28
N ILE A 19 3.18 -2.21 -7.61
CA ILE A 19 2.91 -2.73 -6.25
C ILE A 19 2.01 -3.95 -6.32
N SER A 20 2.34 -5.00 -5.54
CA SER A 20 1.46 -6.13 -5.27
C SER A 20 1.16 -6.20 -3.77
N ILE A 21 -0.13 -6.28 -3.41
CA ILE A 21 -0.60 -6.22 -2.01
C ILE A 21 -1.38 -7.49 -1.68
N THR A 22 -1.00 -8.16 -0.59
CA THR A 22 -1.76 -9.26 0.02
C THR A 22 -2.14 -8.89 1.45
N LEU A 23 -3.44 -8.76 1.73
CA LEU A 23 -3.99 -8.45 3.05
C LEU A 23 -4.89 -9.58 3.56
N SER A 24 -4.49 -10.23 4.64
CA SER A 24 -5.27 -11.26 5.34
C SER A 24 -5.69 -10.85 6.75
N GLY A 25 -5.20 -9.72 7.26
CA GLY A 25 -5.54 -9.19 8.58
C GLY A 25 -6.76 -8.27 8.61
N ILE A 26 -6.93 -7.56 9.73
CA ILE A 26 -7.98 -6.53 9.92
C ILE A 26 -7.44 -5.10 9.81
N GLY A 27 -6.11 -4.94 9.68
CA GLY A 27 -5.47 -3.64 9.52
C GLY A 27 -5.72 -2.98 8.16
N THR A 28 -5.16 -1.78 7.97
CA THR A 28 -5.32 -1.03 6.71
C THR A 28 -3.98 -0.85 6.00
N VAL A 29 -3.94 -1.12 4.69
CA VAL A 29 -2.79 -0.83 3.83
C VAL A 29 -3.11 0.42 3.02
N TYR A 30 -2.37 1.49 3.27
CA TYR A 30 -2.35 2.71 2.48
C TYR A 30 -1.23 2.63 1.46
N TYR A 31 -1.54 2.72 0.17
CA TYR A 31 -0.54 2.61 -0.88
C TYR A 31 -0.58 3.78 -1.86
N ALA A 32 0.59 4.15 -2.37
CA ALA A 32 0.74 5.11 -3.47
C ALA A 32 1.66 4.53 -4.55
N GLY A 33 1.21 4.54 -5.80
CA GLY A 33 1.95 4.03 -6.95
C GLY A 33 1.15 3.06 -7.81
N PRO A 34 1.71 2.61 -8.96
CA PRO A 34 1.00 1.73 -9.88
C PRO A 34 0.64 0.39 -9.24
N LEU A 35 -0.64 0.01 -9.19
CA LEU A 35 -1.07 -1.28 -8.65
C LEU A 35 -1.02 -2.38 -9.73
N LYS A 36 -0.26 -3.45 -9.47
CA LYS A 36 -0.24 -4.66 -10.31
C LYS A 36 -1.25 -5.70 -9.85
N GLN A 37 -1.31 -5.95 -8.55
CA GLN A 37 -2.17 -7.01 -7.99
C GLN A 37 -2.61 -6.67 -6.57
N GLN A 38 -3.86 -6.99 -6.26
CA GLN A 38 -4.42 -6.87 -4.92
C GLN A 38 -5.18 -8.14 -4.54
N ILE A 39 -4.82 -8.73 -3.40
CA ILE A 39 -5.50 -9.89 -2.80
C ILE A 39 -5.91 -9.51 -1.38
N LYS A 40 -7.21 -9.62 -1.09
CA LYS A 40 -7.77 -9.37 0.25
C LYS A 40 -8.58 -10.58 0.70
N THR A 41 -8.11 -11.25 1.74
CA THR A 41 -8.80 -12.38 2.38
C THR A 41 -9.25 -12.08 3.81
N GLY A 42 -8.75 -11.00 4.40
CA GLY A 42 -9.16 -10.52 5.72
C GLY A 42 -10.23 -9.42 5.68
N LEU A 43 -10.61 -8.94 6.88
CA LEU A 43 -11.58 -7.85 7.05
C LEU A 43 -10.97 -6.45 6.93
N GLY A 44 -9.66 -6.37 6.75
CA GLY A 44 -8.94 -5.12 6.63
C GLY A 44 -9.25 -4.34 5.35
N ASN A 45 -8.61 -3.18 5.21
CA ASN A 45 -8.83 -2.28 4.08
C ASN A 45 -7.55 -2.04 3.28
N ILE A 46 -7.70 -1.81 1.98
CA ILE A 46 -6.61 -1.38 1.10
C ILE A 46 -7.08 -0.07 0.48
N VAL A 47 -6.32 0.99 0.71
CA VAL A 47 -6.68 2.36 0.38
C VAL A 47 -5.57 2.96 -0.47
N GLU A 48 -5.91 3.37 -1.68
CA GLU A 48 -5.01 4.18 -2.49
C GLU A 48 -4.98 5.59 -1.91
N ILE A 49 -3.78 6.10 -1.63
CA ILE A 49 -3.56 7.49 -1.22
C ILE A 49 -2.87 8.25 -2.36
N PRO A 50 -3.13 9.56 -2.50
CA PRO A 50 -2.44 10.39 -3.47
C PRO A 50 -0.93 10.20 -3.32
N ASN A 51 -0.23 10.05 -4.44
CA ASN A 51 1.20 9.90 -4.43
C ASN A 51 1.85 11.23 -4.01
N LEU A 52 1.99 11.43 -2.70
CA LEU A 52 2.75 12.51 -2.11
C LEU A 52 4.23 12.14 -2.15
N LEU A 53 4.76 11.78 -3.33
CA LEU A 53 6.21 11.83 -3.51
C LEU A 53 6.61 13.23 -3.06
N PRO A 54 7.52 13.38 -2.09
CA PRO A 54 8.02 14.70 -1.75
C PRO A 54 8.51 15.29 -3.07
N ASN A 55 7.96 16.44 -3.45
CA ASN A 55 8.46 17.18 -4.60
C ASN A 55 9.98 17.23 -4.43
N GLN A 56 10.73 16.69 -5.38
CA GLN A 56 12.20 16.77 -5.39
C GLN A 56 12.65 18.20 -5.74
N ASP A 57 11.81 19.20 -5.48
CA ASP A 57 12.03 20.62 -5.72
C ASP A 57 12.30 21.32 -4.38
N GLU A 58 13.35 20.91 -3.69
CA GLU A 58 14.12 21.85 -2.86
C GLU A 58 15.60 21.64 -3.23
N GLN A 59 16.20 22.75 -3.64
CA GLN A 59 17.42 22.92 -4.44
C GLN A 59 18.71 22.37 -3.81
#